data_AF-A0A0F9PAZ9-F1
#
_entry.id   AF-A0A0F9PAZ9-F1
#
_cell.length_a   1.000
_cell.length_b   1.000
_cell.length_c   1.000
_cell.angle_alpha   90.00
_cell.angle_beta   90.00
_cell.angle_gamma   90.00
#
_symmetry.space_group_name_H-M   'P 1'
#
loop_
_entity.id
_entity.type
_entity.pdbx_description
1 polymer ?
#
loop_
_entity_poly.entity_id
_entity_poly.type
_entity_poly.pdbx_seq_one_letter_code
_entity_poly.pdbx_strand_id
1 'polypeptide(L)'
;MEQTITLEDQIKVVAKARKQAQELEAKRKALYDEFISDHTEFFADVATAKTLVEVNEEELHKLTLKAYAETGNKTPAVGVGIREVTKLGYDTEVAFDWAVEHKMALKLDTSAFEKIAKASPPPFVIITHEPQATIATDLKEDK
;
A
#
# COMPACT_ATOMS: atom_id res chain seq x y z
N MET A 1 -24.76 -56.94 20.87
CA MET A 1 -24.23 -56.60 22.21
C MET A 1 -23.41 -55.34 22.06
N GLU A 2 -23.96 -54.20 22.45
CA GLU A 2 -23.21 -52.94 22.51
C GLU A 2 -22.16 -53.05 23.63
N GLN A 3 -20.88 -52.95 23.28
CA GLN A 3 -19.83 -52.81 24.28
C GLN A 3 -19.96 -51.39 24.86
N THR A 4 -20.42 -51.29 26.11
CA THR A 4 -20.40 -50.02 26.86
C THR A 4 -18.95 -49.65 27.15
N ILE A 5 -18.44 -48.60 26.49
CA ILE A 5 -17.12 -48.02 26.76
C ILE A 5 -17.12 -47.51 28.19
N THR A 6 -16.13 -47.93 28.99
CA THR A 6 -15.99 -47.47 30.37
C THR A 6 -15.30 -46.12 30.45
N LEU A 7 -15.47 -45.41 31.58
CA LEU A 7 -14.77 -44.15 31.83
C LEU A 7 -13.25 -44.33 31.77
N GLU A 8 -12.76 -45.46 32.30
CA GLU A 8 -11.36 -45.83 32.34
C GLU A 8 -10.79 -46.07 30.93
N ASP A 9 -11.57 -46.67 30.04
CA ASP A 9 -11.19 -46.86 28.64
C ASP A 9 -11.08 -45.52 27.90
N GLN A 10 -12.03 -44.62 28.14
CA GLN A 10 -12.00 -43.28 27.53
C GLN A 10 -10.82 -42.44 28.04
N ILE A 11 -10.45 -42.55 29.32
CA ILE A 11 -9.26 -41.88 29.87
C ILE A 11 -7.99 -42.35 29.15
N LYS A 12 -7.85 -43.65 28.87
CA LYS A 12 -6.69 -44.18 28.13
C LYS A 12 -6.64 -43.66 26.69
N VAL A 13 -7.79 -43.56 26.03
CA VAL A 13 -7.90 -43.00 24.68
C VAL A 13 -7.44 -41.53 24.69
N VAL A 14 -7.95 -40.72 25.61
CA VAL A 14 -7.58 -39.31 25.72
C VAL A 14 -6.10 -39.14 26.07
N ALA A 15 -5.55 -39.96 26.97
CA ALA A 15 -4.14 -39.93 27.32
C ALA A 15 -3.25 -40.23 26.11
N LYS A 16 -3.60 -41.25 25.31
CA LYS A 16 -2.88 -41.59 24.07
C LYS A 16 -2.98 -40.46 23.04
N ALA A 17 -4.18 -39.91 22.83
CA ALA A 17 -4.40 -38.81 21.90
C ALA A 17 -3.60 -37.56 22.29
N ARG A 18 -3.54 -37.21 23.58
CA ARG A 18 -2.72 -36.09 24.08
C ARG A 18 -1.23 -36.31 23.84
N LYS A 19 -0.74 -37.52 24.10
CA LYS A 19 0.66 -37.86 23.83
C LYS A 19 0.99 -37.73 22.34
N GLN A 20 0.13 -38.26 21.47
CA GLN A 20 0.30 -38.13 20.02
C GLN A 20 0.25 -36.67 19.55
N ALA A 21 -0.68 -35.87 20.08
CA ALA A 21 -0.76 -34.45 19.76
C ALA A 21 0.51 -33.70 20.18
N GLN A 22 1.05 -33.98 21.37
CA GLN A 22 2.31 -33.39 21.82
C GLN A 22 3.51 -33.78 20.94
N GLU A 23 3.59 -35.05 20.53
CA GLU A 23 4.65 -35.53 19.64
C GLU A 23 4.58 -34.88 18.25
N LEU A 24 3.37 -34.75 17.69
CA LEU A 24 3.16 -34.10 16.39
C LEU A 24 3.44 -32.59 16.46
N GLU A 25 3.04 -31.93 17.54
CA GLU A 25 3.33 -30.51 17.75
C GLU A 25 4.84 -30.25 17.85
N ALA A 26 5.57 -31.10 18.59
CA ALA A 26 7.02 -31.02 18.66
C ALA A 26 7.68 -31.23 17.29
N LYS A 27 7.21 -32.20 16.50
CA LYS A 27 7.69 -32.42 15.12
C LYS A 27 7.40 -31.25 14.20
N ARG A 28 6.18 -30.69 14.26
CA ARG A 28 5.80 -29.51 13.48
C ARG A 28 6.74 -28.35 13.78
N LYS A 29 6.99 -28.09 15.07
CA LYS A 29 7.90 -27.04 15.49
C LYS A 29 9.31 -27.27 14.94
N ALA A 30 9.86 -28.48 15.10
CA ALA A 30 11.20 -28.81 14.59
C ALA A 30 11.32 -28.60 13.07
N LEU A 31 10.33 -29.07 12.29
CA LEU A 31 10.30 -28.89 10.84
C LEU A 31 10.18 -27.41 10.43
N TYR A 32 9.41 -26.62 11.19
CA TYR A 32 9.29 -25.20 10.96
C TYR A 32 10.61 -24.48 11.26
N ASP A 33 11.25 -24.79 12.39
CA ASP A 33 12.53 -24.20 12.78
C ASP A 33 13.64 -24.56 11.75
N GLU A 34 13.67 -25.79 11.26
CA GLU A 34 14.56 -26.24 10.17
C GLU A 34 14.29 -25.48 8.87
N PHE A 35 13.02 -25.39 8.45
CA PHE A 35 12.63 -24.65 7.25
C PHE A 35 13.06 -23.17 7.32
N ILE A 36 12.81 -22.51 8.45
CA ILE A 36 13.21 -21.12 8.62
C ILE A 36 14.73 -20.99 8.60
N SER A 37 15.46 -21.87 9.30
CA SER A 37 16.93 -21.89 9.27
C SER A 37 17.47 -22.01 7.85
N ASP A 38 16.96 -22.97 7.07
CA ASP A 38 17.43 -23.27 5.72
C ASP A 38 17.11 -22.16 4.71
N HIS A 39 16.05 -21.38 4.94
CA HIS A 39 15.57 -20.37 4.00
C HIS A 39 15.79 -18.93 4.49
N THR A 40 16.48 -18.73 5.63
CA THR A 40 16.72 -17.40 6.19
C THR A 40 17.45 -16.50 5.19
N GLU A 41 18.46 -17.03 4.50
CA GLU A 41 19.21 -16.29 3.47
C GLU A 41 18.32 -15.89 2.30
N PHE A 42 17.49 -16.80 1.80
CA PHE A 42 16.54 -16.50 0.72
C PHE A 42 15.58 -15.35 1.10
N PHE A 43 15.04 -15.35 2.32
CA PHE A 43 14.18 -14.24 2.77
C PHE A 43 14.96 -12.93 2.91
N ALA A 44 16.23 -12.98 3.31
CA ALA A 44 17.10 -11.80 3.34
C ALA A 44 17.41 -11.28 1.92
N ASP A 45 17.63 -12.17 0.95
CA ASP A 45 17.83 -11.82 -0.46
C ASP A 45 16.59 -11.17 -1.06
N VAL A 46 15.40 -11.70 -0.77
CA VAL A 46 14.13 -11.09 -1.20
C VAL A 46 13.95 -9.69 -0.62
N ALA A 47 14.29 -9.50 0.66
CA ALA A 47 14.24 -8.19 1.28
C ALA A 47 15.25 -7.21 0.64
N THR A 48 16.47 -7.69 0.37
CA THR A 48 17.52 -6.92 -0.29
C THR A 48 17.10 -6.50 -1.70
N ALA A 49 16.55 -7.42 -2.49
CA ALA A 49 16.07 -7.16 -3.84
C ALA A 49 14.94 -6.11 -3.86
N LYS A 50 14.01 -6.18 -2.90
CA LYS A 50 12.95 -5.16 -2.76
C LYS A 50 13.52 -3.77 -2.46
N THR A 51 14.41 -3.69 -1.48
CA THR A 51 15.09 -2.42 -1.14
C THR A 51 15.85 -1.87 -2.34
N LEU A 52 16.52 -2.74 -3.12
CA LEU A 52 17.23 -2.32 -4.32
C LEU A 52 16.29 -1.72 -5.37
N VAL A 53 15.13 -2.35 -5.62
CA VAL A 53 14.12 -1.80 -6.52
C VAL A 53 13.63 -0.44 -6.02
N GLU A 54 13.27 -0.31 -4.75
CA GLU A 54 12.78 0.94 -4.16
C GLU A 54 13.80 2.09 -4.31
N VAL A 55 15.08 1.84 -4.03
CA VAL A 55 16.15 2.83 -4.17
C VAL A 55 16.29 3.28 -5.63
N ASN A 56 16.30 2.33 -6.57
CA ASN A 56 16.43 2.64 -7.99
C ASN A 56 15.19 3.35 -8.56
N GLU A 57 13.98 2.99 -8.11
CA GLU A 57 12.75 3.68 -8.50
C GLU A 57 12.72 5.12 -7.96
N GLU A 58 13.18 5.36 -6.73
CA GLU A 58 13.29 6.71 -6.18
C GLU A 58 14.25 7.57 -7.00
N GLU A 59 15.39 7.02 -7.41
CA GLU A 59 16.34 7.70 -8.27
C GLU A 59 15.77 7.96 -9.67
N LEU A 60 15.10 6.97 -10.28
CA LEU A 60 14.41 7.13 -11.55
C LEU A 60 13.32 8.21 -11.48
N HIS A 61 12.58 8.28 -10.37
CA HIS A 61 11.57 9.32 -10.13
C HIS A 61 12.21 10.72 -10.12
N LYS A 62 13.34 10.89 -9.40
CA LYS A 62 14.09 12.17 -9.37
C LYS A 62 14.59 12.56 -10.76
N LEU A 63 15.16 11.62 -11.51
CA LEU A 63 15.63 11.85 -12.87
C LEU A 63 14.49 12.22 -13.82
N THR A 64 13.33 11.58 -13.70
CA THR A 64 12.14 11.86 -14.51
C THR A 64 11.62 13.28 -14.27
N LEU A 65 11.50 13.69 -13.00
CA LEU A 65 11.11 15.07 -12.66
C LEU A 65 12.12 16.10 -13.14
N LYS A 66 13.42 15.80 -13.05
CA LYS A 66 14.48 16.68 -13.57
C LYS A 66 14.37 16.83 -15.08
N ALA A 67 14.21 15.74 -15.82
CA ALA A 67 14.02 15.77 -17.26
C ALA A 67 12.76 16.55 -17.66
N TYR A 68 11.68 16.44 -16.88
CA TYR A 68 10.48 17.26 -17.08
C TYR A 68 10.75 18.75 -16.85
N ALA A 69 11.46 19.11 -15.79
CA ALA A 69 11.80 20.50 -15.50
C ALA A 69 12.66 21.14 -16.60
N GLU A 70 13.53 20.36 -17.24
CA GLU A 70 14.40 20.82 -18.32
C GLU A 70 13.69 20.90 -19.68
N THR A 71 12.77 19.98 -19.98
CA THR A 71 12.20 19.82 -21.34
C THR A 71 10.70 20.15 -21.45
N GLY A 72 9.97 20.12 -20.35
CA GLY A 72 8.50 20.16 -20.32
C GLY A 72 7.83 18.92 -20.93
N ASN A 73 8.58 17.89 -21.32
CA ASN A 73 8.02 16.70 -21.96
C ASN A 73 7.39 15.77 -20.90
N LYS A 74 6.08 15.51 -21.01
CA LYS A 74 5.34 14.64 -20.08
C LYS A 74 5.64 13.14 -20.23
N THR A 75 6.38 12.75 -21.27
CA THR A 75 6.87 11.39 -21.49
C THR A 75 8.38 11.44 -21.77
N PRO A 76 9.24 11.67 -20.76
CA PRO A 76 10.67 11.88 -20.97
C PRO A 76 11.38 10.67 -21.59
N ALA A 77 10.96 9.45 -21.26
CA ALA A 77 11.51 8.19 -21.77
C ALA A 77 10.45 7.07 -21.75
N VAL A 78 10.75 5.94 -22.39
CA VAL A 78 9.86 4.76 -22.38
C VAL A 78 9.77 4.22 -20.95
N GLY A 79 8.55 3.91 -20.49
CA GLY A 79 8.30 3.36 -19.16
C GLY A 79 8.18 4.40 -18.04
N VAL A 80 8.41 5.70 -18.32
CA VAL A 80 8.21 6.78 -17.36
C VAL A 80 7.32 7.89 -17.93
N GLY A 81 6.57 8.56 -17.07
CA GLY A 81 5.67 9.64 -17.44
C GLY A 81 5.54 10.69 -16.34
N ILE A 82 4.91 11.80 -16.68
CA ILE A 82 4.57 12.88 -15.76
C ILE A 82 3.06 13.08 -15.77
N ARG A 83 2.47 13.02 -14.58
CA ARG A 83 1.09 13.42 -14.34
C ARG A 83 1.08 14.72 -13.56
N GLU A 84 0.35 15.71 -14.04
CA GLU A 84 0.08 16.93 -13.27
C GLU A 84 -1.10 16.67 -12.34
N VAL A 85 -0.85 16.82 -11.04
CA VAL A 85 -1.90 16.74 -10.02
C VAL A 85 -2.31 18.15 -9.64
N THR A 86 -3.58 18.45 -9.83
CA THR A 86 -4.19 19.70 -9.38
C THR A 86 -4.42 19.64 -7.87
N LYS A 87 -3.75 20.51 -7.13
CA LYS A 87 -4.02 20.75 -5.71
C LYS A 87 -4.80 22.05 -5.53
N LEU A 88 -5.71 22.02 -4.57
CA LEU A 88 -6.49 23.18 -4.15
C LEU A 88 -6.00 23.57 -2.75
N GLY A 89 -5.42 24.75 -2.62
CA GLY A 89 -5.08 25.37 -1.34
C GLY A 89 -6.17 26.37 -0.96
N TYR A 90 -6.80 26.18 0.19
CA TYR A 90 -7.78 27.11 0.73
C TYR A 90 -7.87 27.00 2.25
N ASP A 91 -8.26 28.10 2.90
CA ASP A 91 -8.61 28.09 4.31
C ASP A 91 -10.00 27.46 4.49
N THR A 92 -10.12 26.51 5.42
CA THR A 92 -11.36 25.74 5.60
C THR A 92 -12.48 26.58 6.20
N GLU A 93 -12.17 27.55 7.07
CA GLU A 93 -13.14 28.45 7.67
C GLU A 93 -13.68 29.42 6.61
N VAL A 94 -12.78 30.01 5.81
CA VAL A 94 -13.16 30.90 4.69
C VAL A 94 -13.99 30.15 3.64
N ALA A 95 -13.64 28.89 3.34
CA ALA A 95 -14.40 28.04 2.43
C ALA A 95 -15.81 27.73 2.95
N PHE A 96 -15.94 27.53 4.26
CA PHE A 96 -17.23 27.29 4.89
C PHE A 96 -18.11 28.54 4.89
N ASP A 97 -17.57 29.70 5.26
CA ASP A 97 -18.30 30.97 5.23
C ASP A 97 -18.81 31.30 3.83
N TRP A 98 -17.98 31.10 2.81
CA TRP A 98 -18.38 31.23 1.42
C TRP A 98 -19.50 30.26 1.04
N ALA A 99 -19.41 28.99 1.48
CA ALA A 99 -20.43 27.98 1.22
C ALA A 99 -21.78 28.30 1.90
N VAL A 100 -21.75 28.89 3.09
CA VAL A 100 -22.95 29.37 3.80
C VAL A 100 -23.57 30.56 3.07
N GLU A 101 -22.76 31.55 2.66
CA GLU A 101 -23.22 32.72 1.90
C GLU A 101 -23.91 32.34 0.58
N HIS A 102 -23.33 31.36 -0.12
CA HIS A 102 -23.86 30.87 -1.40
C HIS A 102 -24.95 29.80 -1.21
N LYS A 103 -25.41 29.57 0.03
CA LYS A 103 -26.45 28.60 0.42
C LYS A 103 -26.16 27.18 -0.08
N MET A 104 -24.90 26.82 -0.18
CA MET A 104 -24.47 25.54 -0.71
C MET A 104 -24.51 24.42 0.33
N ALA A 105 -24.34 24.71 1.62
CA ALA A 105 -24.43 23.68 2.64
C ALA A 105 -24.61 24.21 4.09
N LEU A 106 -25.18 23.37 4.97
CA LEU A 106 -25.19 23.55 6.43
C LEU A 106 -23.85 23.13 7.10
N LYS A 107 -22.99 22.45 6.32
CA LYS A 107 -21.64 21.97 6.67
C LYS A 107 -20.83 21.86 5.38
N LEU A 108 -19.56 22.24 5.35
CA LEU A 108 -18.72 22.12 4.16
C LEU A 108 -18.62 20.64 3.70
N ASP A 109 -19.26 20.31 2.58
CA ASP A 109 -18.95 19.10 1.82
C ASP A 109 -17.73 19.38 0.95
N THR A 110 -16.57 18.92 1.40
CA THR A 110 -15.29 19.18 0.73
C THR A 110 -15.26 18.63 -0.68
N SER A 111 -15.88 17.47 -0.95
CA SER A 111 -15.89 16.90 -2.30
C SER A 111 -16.73 17.74 -3.26
N ALA A 112 -17.90 18.20 -2.82
CA ALA A 112 -18.76 19.07 -3.61
C ALA A 112 -18.12 20.45 -3.82
N PHE A 113 -17.54 21.04 -2.77
CA PHE A 113 -16.81 22.30 -2.84
C PHE A 113 -15.63 22.22 -3.80
N GLU A 114 -14.76 21.21 -3.68
CA GLU A 114 -13.60 21.06 -4.57
C GLU A 114 -13.98 20.87 -6.04
N LYS A 115 -15.10 20.19 -6.34
CA LYS A 115 -15.61 20.06 -7.72
C LYS A 115 -16.01 21.43 -8.28
N ILE A 116 -16.69 22.25 -7.49
CA ILE A 116 -17.09 23.60 -7.88
C ILE A 116 -15.86 24.50 -7.99
N ALA A 117 -14.94 24.45 -7.03
CA ALA A 117 -13.71 25.22 -7.04
C ALA A 117 -12.79 24.86 -8.22
N LYS A 118 -12.81 23.62 -8.71
CA LYS A 118 -12.12 23.22 -9.95
C LYS A 118 -12.76 23.81 -11.20
N ALA A 119 -14.08 23.94 -11.24
CA ALA A 119 -14.80 24.44 -12.41
C ALA A 119 -14.91 25.97 -12.45
N SER A 120 -15.09 26.60 -11.28
CA SER A 120 -15.25 28.04 -11.07
C SER A 120 -14.60 28.40 -9.74
N PRO A 121 -13.29 28.67 -9.72
CA PRO A 121 -12.54 28.88 -8.48
C PRO A 121 -13.02 30.15 -7.74
N PRO A 122 -13.41 30.04 -6.46
CA PRO A 122 -13.59 31.21 -5.60
C PRO A 122 -12.27 32.00 -5.46
N PRO A 123 -12.33 33.31 -5.21
CA PRO A 123 -11.14 34.17 -5.18
C PRO A 123 -10.11 33.82 -4.08
N PHE A 124 -10.53 33.09 -3.04
CA PHE A 124 -9.66 32.63 -1.96
C PHE A 124 -9.06 31.23 -2.20
N VAL A 125 -9.44 30.54 -3.28
CA VAL A 125 -8.88 29.23 -3.63
C VAL A 125 -7.66 29.40 -4.52
N ILE A 126 -6.53 28.86 -4.09
CA ILE A 126 -5.30 28.80 -4.86
C ILE A 126 -5.22 27.44 -5.54
N ILE A 127 -5.16 27.42 -6.87
CA ILE A 127 -4.97 26.20 -7.65
C ILE A 127 -3.50 26.08 -8.03
N THR A 128 -2.86 24.99 -7.63
CA THR A 128 -1.51 24.65 -8.06
C THR A 128 -1.51 23.34 -8.85
N HIS A 129 -0.62 23.24 -9.83
CA HIS A 129 -0.36 22.02 -10.56
C HIS A 129 1.02 21.50 -10.19
N GLU A 130 1.07 20.34 -9.56
CA GLU A 130 2.33 19.71 -9.19
C GLU A 130 2.61 18.52 -10.11
N PRO A 131 3.75 18.49 -10.80
CA PRO A 131 4.15 17.32 -11.58
C PRO A 131 4.53 16.18 -10.65
N GLN A 132 3.99 15.00 -10.92
CA GLN A 132 4.34 13.74 -10.28
C GLN A 132 4.87 12.79 -11.33
N ALA A 133 6.04 12.18 -11.08
CA ALA A 133 6.57 11.17 -11.97
C ALA A 133 5.87 9.82 -11.71
N THR A 134 5.59 9.11 -12.79
CA THR A 134 4.93 7.81 -12.78
C THR A 134 5.82 6.82 -13.51
N ILE A 135 6.05 5.66 -12.92
CA ILE A 135 6.83 4.57 -13.50
C ILE A 135 5.85 3.46 -13.89
N ALA A 136 6.01 2.89 -15.10
CA ALA A 136 5.19 1.79 -15.56
C ALA A 136 5.48 0.52 -14.74
N THR A 137 4.44 -0.25 -14.40
CA THR A 137 4.59 -1.51 -13.65
C THR A 137 5.41 -2.55 -14.43
N ASP A 138 5.23 -2.59 -15.75
CA ASP A 138 6.00 -3.47 -16.63
C ASP A 138 7.08 -2.65 -17.35
N LEU A 139 8.29 -2.64 -16.79
CA LEU A 139 9.48 -2.14 -17.44
C LEU A 139 10.14 -3.26 -18.23
N LYS A 140 10.52 -2.99 -19.48
CA LYS A 140 11.31 -3.91 -20.29
C LYS A 140 12.77 -3.54 -20.16
N GLU A 141 13.61 -4.54 -19.91
CA GLU A 141 15.04 -4.41 -20.14
C GLU A 141 15.25 -4.40 -21.65
N ASP A 142 15.84 -3.32 -22.19
CA ASP A 142 16.31 -3.32 -23.57
C ASP A 142 17.47 -4.32 -23.67
N LYS A 143 17.39 -5.21 -24.67
CA LYS A 143 18.37 -6.29 -24.91
C LYS A 143 19.72 -5.78 -25.39
#